data_AF-A0A2Z6PID1-F1
#
_entry.id   AF-A0A2Z6PID1-F1
#
_cell.length_a   1.000
_cell.length_b   1.000
_cell.length_c   1.000
_cell.angle_alpha   90.00
_cell.angle_beta   90.00
_cell.angle_gamma   90.00
#
_symmetry.space_group_name_H-M   'P 1'
#
loop_
_entity.id
_entity.type
_entity.pdbx_description
1 polymer ?
#
loop_
_entity_poly.entity_id
_entity_poly.type
_entity_poly.pdbx_seq_one_letter_code
_entity_poly.pdbx_strand_id
1 'polypeptide(L)'
;MASGSYDVDHVVSSQALMEENTTTQSQQIFIFTATLTPAPSPPPPTLPFDLVSEILCRLPVKLLSQLRYLCKSINCLISDPKFAKKHLRLSIKRHHLIGSSTNDSRELLLFDSPIPSDFSTFKIMLTQLNHPITRDIYPKLPLRLSSCDGILCFTMDHSSVVLWNPSIRKFKLLPPLKNPLKVPIWSSFSLGYDPFIDNYKVVAISFFMDGCNEVNVHTFGTDSWRRIQDFPFPHLVCAHGVFVSGTVNWLAHSISSSRAIVSLDLEKESFQKLFHPNLEKCSWSLGVVRDCLCIFAHSKKFLDVWIMKEYGNKESWAKLCSVPLKEEWVLPLYNNNKALTSFEDDQLLMKFYDSHNMLKLIDFYFKKGIFKISDIQDFNCDTNYWMDGKIYIESLISPYAM
;
A
#
# COMPACT_ATOMS: atom_id res chain seq x y z
N MET A 1 5.61 64.28 -43.84
CA MET A 1 6.25 64.60 -45.15
C MET A 1 6.27 63.31 -45.94
N ALA A 2 5.22 63.08 -46.73
CA ALA A 2 5.18 63.29 -48.21
C ALA A 2 5.74 62.04 -48.92
N SER A 3 4.88 61.16 -49.44
CA SER A 3 4.46 61.03 -50.88
C SER A 3 5.47 60.19 -51.69
N GLY A 4 5.15 59.24 -52.57
CA GLY A 4 3.94 58.82 -53.30
C GLY A 4 4.10 57.33 -53.72
N SER A 5 3.10 56.57 -54.20
CA SER A 5 2.06 56.74 -55.23
C SER A 5 2.50 56.30 -56.65
N TYR A 6 1.97 55.15 -57.11
CA TYR A 6 1.51 54.78 -58.48
C TYR A 6 2.55 54.79 -59.63
N ASP A 7 2.49 54.07 -60.76
CA ASP A 7 1.54 53.17 -61.47
C ASP A 7 2.41 52.39 -62.52
N VAL A 8 2.21 51.09 -62.77
CA VAL A 8 1.36 50.44 -63.81
C VAL A 8 1.77 50.71 -65.27
N ASP A 9 2.22 49.62 -65.91
CA ASP A 9 2.06 49.11 -67.28
C ASP A 9 1.92 50.07 -68.48
N HIS A 10 2.63 49.75 -69.58
CA HIS A 10 1.94 49.26 -70.79
C HIS A 10 2.90 48.65 -71.82
N VAL A 11 2.48 47.46 -72.26
CA VAL A 11 2.96 46.65 -73.38
C VAL A 11 2.65 47.34 -74.72
N VAL A 12 3.55 47.23 -75.70
CA VAL A 12 3.20 47.28 -77.13
C VAL A 12 3.84 46.09 -77.87
N SER A 13 2.96 45.38 -78.57
CA SER A 13 3.14 44.19 -79.40
C SER A 13 3.58 44.55 -80.83
N SER A 14 4.36 43.68 -81.51
CA SER A 14 3.94 43.00 -82.75
C SER A 14 5.11 42.30 -83.49
N GLN A 15 4.89 41.01 -83.81
CA GLN A 15 5.18 40.23 -85.05
C GLN A 15 6.55 40.41 -85.77
N ALA A 16 7.23 39.41 -86.36
CA ALA A 16 6.77 38.21 -87.06
C ALA A 16 7.95 37.25 -87.42
N LEU A 17 7.59 35.99 -87.69
CA LEU A 17 8.06 35.08 -88.75
C LEU A 17 9.47 34.43 -88.74
N MET A 18 9.40 33.10 -88.58
CA MET A 18 9.96 32.00 -89.40
C MET A 18 11.48 31.82 -89.60
N GLU A 19 11.87 30.56 -89.33
CA GLU A 19 12.80 29.64 -90.02
C GLU A 19 14.04 30.25 -90.71
N GLU A 20 15.25 29.72 -90.56
CA GLU A 20 15.62 28.33 -90.83
C GLU A 20 17.04 28.03 -90.33
N ASN A 21 17.32 26.73 -90.22
CA ASN A 21 18.47 26.09 -89.59
C ASN A 21 19.86 26.51 -90.10
N THR A 22 20.85 26.51 -89.20
CA THR A 22 22.17 25.93 -89.53
C THR A 22 22.90 25.43 -88.28
N THR A 23 23.31 24.18 -88.38
CA THR A 23 23.85 23.26 -87.38
C THR A 23 25.25 23.63 -86.91
N THR A 24 25.46 23.74 -85.59
CA THR A 24 26.81 23.75 -84.99
C THR A 24 26.83 22.84 -83.76
N GLN A 25 27.67 21.80 -83.83
CA GLN A 25 27.86 20.77 -82.82
C GLN A 25 28.22 21.35 -81.44
N SER A 26 27.43 21.01 -80.42
CA SER A 26 27.77 21.23 -79.01
C SER A 26 28.09 19.87 -78.37
N GLN A 27 29.32 19.71 -77.88
CA GLN A 27 29.75 18.57 -77.08
C GLN A 27 28.97 18.55 -75.76
N GLN A 28 28.13 17.54 -75.54
CA GLN A 28 27.54 17.28 -74.23
C GLN A 28 28.56 16.59 -73.33
N ILE A 29 29.09 17.33 -72.36
CA ILE A 29 29.79 16.77 -71.21
C ILE A 29 28.70 16.23 -70.26
N PHE A 30 28.58 14.90 -70.18
CA PHE A 30 27.75 14.26 -69.15
C PHE A 30 28.48 14.35 -67.80
N ILE A 31 28.06 15.27 -66.94
CA ILE A 31 28.40 15.23 -65.53
C ILE A 31 27.49 14.17 -64.89
N PHE A 32 28.03 12.98 -64.63
CA PHE A 32 27.38 12.04 -63.71
C PHE A 32 27.52 12.61 -62.29
N THR A 33 26.48 13.28 -61.79
CA THR A 33 26.30 13.46 -60.36
C THR A 33 25.89 12.11 -59.77
N ALA A 34 26.88 11.33 -59.34
CA ALA A 34 26.63 10.22 -58.43
C ALA A 34 26.15 10.80 -57.10
N THR A 35 24.84 10.82 -56.87
CA THR A 35 24.27 10.98 -55.54
C THR A 35 24.64 9.74 -54.73
N LEU A 36 25.70 9.84 -53.93
CA LEU A 36 25.97 8.90 -52.85
C LEU A 36 24.82 9.00 -51.85
N THR A 37 23.82 8.13 -51.97
CA THR A 37 22.87 7.90 -50.89
C THR A 37 23.65 7.39 -49.68
N PRO A 38 23.61 8.07 -48.51
CA PRO A 38 24.27 7.56 -47.33
C PRO A 38 23.68 6.18 -46.98
N ALA A 39 24.55 5.22 -46.67
CA ALA A 39 24.14 3.89 -46.24
C ALA A 39 23.13 4.03 -45.08
N PRO A 40 22.05 3.21 -45.03
CA PRO A 40 21.08 3.30 -43.96
C PRO A 40 21.79 3.11 -42.62
N SER A 41 21.62 4.08 -41.73
CA SER A 41 22.18 3.96 -40.37
C SER A 41 21.63 2.69 -39.73
N PRO A 42 22.46 1.90 -39.04
CA PRO A 42 21.97 0.72 -38.34
C PRO A 42 20.82 1.15 -37.43
N PRO A 43 19.72 0.37 -37.38
CA PRO A 43 18.60 0.71 -36.51
C PRO A 43 19.13 0.88 -35.08
N PRO A 44 18.64 1.89 -34.35
CA PRO A 44 19.07 2.07 -32.97
C PRO A 44 18.86 0.77 -32.19
N PRO A 45 19.77 0.41 -31.27
CA PRO A 45 19.62 -0.81 -30.50
C PRO A 45 18.27 -0.80 -29.81
N THR A 46 17.43 -1.79 -30.14
CA THR A 46 16.11 -1.94 -29.55
C THR A 46 16.22 -2.84 -28.34
N LEU A 47 15.78 -2.34 -27.18
CA LEU A 47 15.74 -3.14 -25.98
C LEU A 47 14.57 -4.15 -26.09
N PRO A 48 14.80 -5.47 -25.91
CA PRO A 48 13.74 -6.47 -25.86
C PRO A 48 12.64 -6.10 -24.86
N PHE A 49 11.39 -6.38 -25.21
CA PHE A 49 10.23 -6.01 -24.39
C PHE A 49 10.27 -6.64 -22.98
N ASP A 50 10.81 -7.84 -22.85
CA ASP A 50 10.97 -8.52 -21.56
C ASP A 50 11.93 -7.75 -20.63
N LEU A 51 13.02 -7.20 -21.18
CA LEU A 51 13.96 -6.37 -20.42
C LEU A 51 13.35 -5.02 -20.04
N VAL A 52 12.55 -4.41 -20.92
CA VAL A 52 11.77 -3.21 -20.57
C VAL A 52 10.86 -3.51 -19.38
N SER A 53 10.12 -4.62 -19.42
CA SER A 53 9.24 -5.05 -18.33
C SER A 53 10.00 -5.26 -17.03
N GLU A 54 11.18 -5.89 -17.06
CA GLU A 54 12.02 -6.06 -15.87
C GLU A 54 12.56 -4.77 -15.29
N ILE A 55 13.00 -3.84 -16.13
CA ILE A 55 13.48 -2.52 -15.70
C ILE A 55 12.32 -1.76 -15.05
N LEU A 56 11.17 -1.69 -15.72
CA LEU A 56 10.00 -0.97 -15.22
C LEU A 56 9.47 -1.59 -13.91
N CYS A 57 9.46 -2.91 -13.75
CA CYS A 57 9.05 -3.56 -12.49
C CYS A 57 9.91 -3.14 -11.29
N ARG A 58 11.12 -2.63 -11.51
CA ARG A 58 12.02 -2.13 -10.47
C ARG A 58 11.91 -0.64 -10.23
N LEU A 59 10.99 0.08 -10.86
CA LEU A 59 10.77 1.51 -10.62
C LEU A 59 9.71 1.75 -9.54
N PRO A 60 9.77 2.88 -8.79
CA PRO A 60 8.69 3.31 -7.91
C PRO A 60 7.38 3.55 -8.68
N VAL A 61 6.23 3.35 -8.02
CA VAL A 61 4.89 3.54 -8.59
C VAL A 61 4.68 4.96 -9.09
N LYS A 62 5.24 5.96 -8.39
CA LYS A 62 5.18 7.36 -8.83
C LYS A 62 5.77 7.55 -10.24
N LEU A 63 6.94 6.99 -10.49
CA LEU A 63 7.61 7.09 -11.79
C LEU A 63 6.86 6.27 -12.86
N LEU A 64 6.40 5.07 -12.51
CA LEU A 64 5.58 4.25 -13.41
C LEU A 64 4.30 4.98 -13.82
N SER A 65 3.66 5.68 -12.89
CA SER A 65 2.47 6.47 -13.16
C SER A 65 2.74 7.61 -14.15
N GLN A 66 3.93 8.21 -14.12
CA GLN A 66 4.36 9.21 -15.11
C GLN A 66 4.67 8.58 -16.47
N LEU A 67 5.31 7.41 -16.48
CA LEU A 67 5.66 6.69 -17.70
C LEU A 67 4.45 6.16 -18.47
N ARG A 68 3.29 5.95 -17.82
CA ARG A 68 2.01 5.65 -18.49
C ARG A 68 1.65 6.67 -19.57
N TYR A 69 2.12 7.91 -19.46
CA TYR A 69 1.85 8.96 -20.44
C TYR A 69 2.82 8.97 -21.63
N LEU A 70 3.89 8.18 -21.61
CA LEU A 70 4.93 8.19 -22.65
C LEU A 70 4.44 7.54 -23.96
N CYS A 71 3.87 6.33 -23.89
CA CYS A 71 3.34 5.63 -25.05
C CYS A 71 2.29 4.56 -24.66
N LYS A 72 1.48 4.14 -25.65
CA LYS A 72 0.43 3.13 -25.46
C LYS A 72 0.98 1.80 -24.95
N SER A 73 2.11 1.33 -25.49
CA SER A 73 2.71 0.05 -25.11
C SER A 73 3.12 0.01 -23.63
N ILE A 74 3.73 1.10 -23.12
CA ILE A 74 4.08 1.21 -21.70
C ILE A 74 2.83 1.31 -20.84
N ASN A 75 1.82 2.09 -21.26
CA ASN A 75 0.56 2.17 -20.50
C ASN A 75 -0.14 0.81 -20.41
N CYS A 76 -0.20 0.05 -21.50
CA CYS A 76 -0.74 -1.30 -21.54
C CYS A 76 0.03 -2.23 -20.60
N LEU A 77 1.36 -2.20 -20.65
CA LEU A 77 2.22 -3.01 -19.78
C LEU A 77 2.01 -2.69 -18.29
N ILE A 78 2.00 -1.41 -17.90
CA ILE A 78 1.85 -1.01 -16.50
C ILE A 78 0.40 -1.26 -15.99
N SER A 79 -0.57 -1.34 -16.90
CA SER A 79 -1.97 -1.64 -16.57
C SER A 79 -2.28 -3.14 -16.51
N ASP A 80 -1.36 -4.01 -16.95
CA ASP A 80 -1.51 -5.47 -16.87
C ASP A 80 -1.46 -5.95 -15.41
N PRO A 81 -2.48 -6.69 -14.92
CA PRO A 81 -2.47 -7.30 -13.59
C PRO A 81 -1.23 -8.17 -13.32
N LYS A 82 -0.70 -8.86 -14.33
CA LYS A 82 0.52 -9.68 -14.19
C LYS A 82 1.74 -8.81 -13.90
N PHE A 83 1.84 -7.65 -14.56
CA PHE A 83 2.89 -6.67 -14.28
C PHE A 83 2.75 -6.12 -12.87
N ALA A 84 1.53 -5.79 -12.43
CA ALA A 84 1.29 -5.31 -11.06
C ALA A 84 1.72 -6.33 -10.00
N LYS A 85 1.44 -7.63 -10.20
CA LYS A 85 1.90 -8.72 -9.32
C LYS A 85 3.41 -8.89 -9.35
N LYS A 86 4.05 -8.81 -10.52
CA LYS A 86 5.51 -8.87 -10.66
C LYS A 86 6.18 -7.68 -9.95
N HIS A 87 5.64 -6.48 -10.13
CA HIS A 87 6.10 -5.26 -9.46
C HIS A 87 5.93 -5.35 -7.94
N LEU A 88 4.80 -5.84 -7.43
CA LEU A 88 4.56 -6.05 -6.01
C LEU A 88 5.62 -6.95 -5.37
N ARG A 89 5.92 -8.10 -6.00
CA ARG A 89 6.96 -9.03 -5.52
C ARG A 89 8.35 -8.40 -5.43
N LEU A 90 8.65 -7.42 -6.28
CA LEU A 90 9.93 -6.68 -6.23
C LEU A 90 9.89 -5.46 -5.32
N SER A 91 8.70 -4.98 -4.95
CA SER A 91 8.49 -3.79 -4.13
C SER A 91 8.42 -4.07 -2.63
N ILE A 92 8.67 -5.31 -2.19
CA ILE A 92 8.65 -5.72 -0.77
C ILE A 92 9.62 -4.87 0.09
N LYS A 93 10.60 -4.18 -0.51
CA LYS A 93 11.51 -3.27 0.21
C LYS A 93 11.02 -1.82 0.31
N ARG A 94 9.91 -1.47 -0.35
CA ARG A 94 9.34 -0.10 -0.42
C ARG A 94 8.20 0.07 0.57
N HIS A 95 8.56 0.02 1.85
CA HIS A 95 7.61 0.24 2.91
C HIS A 95 7.30 1.73 3.02
N HIS A 96 6.07 2.04 3.37
CA HIS A 96 5.61 3.37 3.74
C HIS A 96 4.96 3.29 5.11
N LEU A 97 5.23 4.28 5.95
CA LEU A 97 4.50 4.50 7.17
C LEU A 97 3.28 5.36 6.84
N ILE A 98 2.10 4.84 7.16
CA ILE A 98 0.89 5.65 7.22
C ILE A 98 0.50 5.89 8.68
N GLY A 99 0.30 7.15 9.04
CA GLY A 99 -0.27 7.57 10.31
C GLY A 99 -1.65 8.18 10.09
N SER A 100 -2.57 7.96 11.02
CA SER A 100 -3.82 8.72 11.11
C SER A 100 -3.80 9.60 12.35
N SER A 101 -4.40 10.78 12.28
CA SER A 101 -4.69 11.65 13.44
C SER A 101 -6.04 12.33 13.23
N THR A 102 -6.57 12.98 14.26
CA THR A 102 -7.76 13.83 14.16
C THR A 102 -7.44 15.23 14.66
N ASN A 103 -7.85 16.26 13.91
CA ASN A 103 -7.73 17.63 14.38
C ASN A 103 -8.83 18.01 15.39
N ASP A 104 -8.79 19.21 15.94
CA ASP A 104 -9.79 19.70 16.91
C ASP A 104 -11.21 19.76 16.32
N SER A 105 -11.31 19.89 14.99
CA SER A 105 -12.58 19.82 14.25
C SER A 105 -13.02 18.38 13.94
N ARG A 106 -12.33 17.37 14.49
CA ARG A 106 -12.54 15.93 14.27
C ARG A 106 -12.38 15.48 12.81
N GLU A 107 -11.72 16.28 11.99
CA GLU A 107 -11.36 15.86 10.63
C GLU A 107 -10.21 14.86 10.71
N LEU A 108 -10.30 13.79 9.91
CA LEU A 108 -9.24 12.81 9.77
C LEU A 108 -8.06 13.44 9.01
N LEU A 109 -6.86 13.26 9.55
CA LEU A 109 -5.61 13.60 8.88
C LEU A 109 -4.86 12.29 8.63
N LEU A 110 -4.50 12.03 7.38
CA LEU A 110 -3.65 10.90 7.00
C LEU A 110 -2.28 11.42 6.58
N PHE A 111 -1.24 10.78 7.08
CA PHE A 111 0.14 11.14 6.81
C PHE A 111 0.88 9.95 6.21
N ASP A 112 1.65 10.20 5.16
CA ASP A 112 2.51 9.21 4.51
C ASP A 112 3.97 9.60 4.62
N SER A 113 4.82 8.60 4.86
CA SER A 113 6.26 8.75 4.74
C SER A 113 6.89 7.49 4.16
N PRO A 114 7.73 7.58 3.12
CA PRO A 114 8.49 6.44 2.64
C PRO A 114 9.47 5.99 3.73
N ILE A 115 9.63 4.69 3.89
CA ILE A 115 10.58 4.10 4.81
C ILE A 115 11.76 3.59 3.99
N PRO A 116 12.97 4.18 4.09
CA PRO A 116 14.12 3.71 3.34
C PRO A 116 14.56 2.33 3.83
N SER A 117 15.26 1.62 2.95
CA SER A 117 15.81 0.30 3.26
C SER A 117 17.03 0.34 4.19
N ASP A 118 17.66 1.51 4.37
CA ASP A 118 18.79 1.74 5.30
C ASP A 118 18.41 2.88 6.25
N PHE A 119 18.31 2.55 7.54
CA PHE A 119 17.83 3.44 8.61
C PHE A 119 18.95 4.25 9.28
N SER A 120 20.20 4.09 8.85
CA SER A 120 21.35 4.65 9.54
C SER A 120 21.30 6.18 9.74
N THR A 121 20.46 6.91 8.98
CA THR A 121 20.29 8.38 9.06
C THR A 121 18.87 8.88 8.73
N PHE A 122 17.82 8.11 9.03
CA PHE A 122 16.50 8.47 8.52
C PHE A 122 15.73 9.52 9.36
N LYS A 123 15.12 10.47 8.66
CA LYS A 123 14.14 11.43 9.18
C LYS A 123 12.79 11.14 8.54
N ILE A 124 11.77 10.91 9.35
CA ILE A 124 10.40 10.69 8.86
C ILE A 124 9.80 12.06 8.56
N MET A 125 9.65 12.37 7.27
CA MET A 125 8.89 13.52 6.81
C MET A 125 7.47 13.07 6.53
N LEU A 126 6.52 13.52 7.34
CA LEU A 126 5.12 13.19 7.19
C LEU A 126 4.49 14.12 6.17
N THR A 127 3.98 13.55 5.07
CA THR A 127 3.23 14.30 4.07
C THR A 127 1.75 14.05 4.26
N GLN A 128 0.97 15.11 4.43
CA GLN A 128 -0.49 14.98 4.51
C GLN A 128 -1.02 14.46 3.17
N LEU A 129 -1.75 13.35 3.22
CA LEU A 129 -2.41 12.78 2.06
C LEU A 129 -3.82 13.33 1.91
N ASN A 130 -4.17 13.70 0.68
CA ASN A 130 -5.56 13.88 0.30
C ASN A 130 -6.24 12.50 0.29
N HIS A 131 -7.20 12.32 1.17
CA HIS A 131 -7.97 11.09 1.30
C HIS A 131 -9.35 11.23 0.64
N PRO A 132 -9.96 10.13 0.19
CA PRO A 132 -11.26 10.17 -0.48
C PRO A 132 -12.45 10.48 0.43
N ILE A 133 -12.22 10.58 1.75
CA ILE A 133 -13.28 10.83 2.73
C ILE A 133 -13.69 12.31 2.67
N THR A 134 -14.97 12.58 2.45
CA THR A 134 -15.55 13.93 2.51
C THR A 134 -15.83 14.35 3.95
N ARG A 135 -15.85 15.67 4.19
CA ARG A 135 -15.98 16.31 5.52
C ARG A 135 -17.18 15.87 6.36
N ASP A 136 -18.24 15.33 5.74
CA ASP A 136 -19.48 14.98 6.44
C ASP A 136 -19.42 13.64 7.20
N ILE A 137 -18.31 12.91 7.08
CA ILE A 137 -18.17 11.57 7.67
C ILE A 137 -17.10 11.60 8.78
N TYR A 138 -17.52 12.01 9.97
CA TYR A 138 -16.63 12.10 11.14
C TYR A 138 -16.40 10.71 11.76
N PRO A 139 -15.17 10.16 11.70
CA PRO A 139 -14.87 8.95 12.45
C PRO A 139 -14.92 9.27 13.94
N LYS A 140 -15.80 8.61 14.69
CA LYS A 140 -15.93 8.80 16.15
C LYS A 140 -14.76 8.19 16.94
N LEU A 141 -13.89 7.42 16.28
CA LEU A 141 -12.82 6.62 16.87
C LEU A 141 -11.58 6.66 15.98
N PRO A 142 -10.37 6.42 16.51
CA PRO A 142 -9.15 6.35 15.71
C PRO A 142 -9.33 5.35 14.56
N LEU A 143 -8.88 5.74 13.37
CA LEU A 143 -9.01 4.92 12.18
C LEU A 143 -8.15 3.66 12.31
N ARG A 144 -8.79 2.52 12.53
CA ARG A 144 -8.10 1.23 12.54
C ARG A 144 -7.91 0.79 11.08
N LEU A 145 -6.65 0.55 10.71
CA LEU A 145 -6.27 0.21 9.34
C LEU A 145 -5.98 -1.31 9.23
N SER A 146 -6.57 -1.96 8.23
CA SER A 146 -6.08 -3.22 7.65
C SER A 146 -5.26 -2.92 6.38
N SER A 147 -4.27 -3.74 6.04
CA SER A 147 -3.39 -3.52 4.88
C SER A 147 -3.00 -4.87 4.28
N CYS A 148 -3.07 -4.99 2.96
CA CYS A 148 -2.64 -6.15 2.19
C CYS A 148 -2.16 -5.66 0.82
N ASP A 149 -0.93 -6.02 0.43
CA ASP A 149 -0.37 -5.72 -0.89
C ASP A 149 -0.48 -4.24 -1.33
N GLY A 150 -0.35 -3.32 -0.37
CA GLY A 150 -0.44 -1.88 -0.59
C GLY A 150 -1.87 -1.32 -0.62
N ILE A 151 -2.89 -2.17 -0.55
CA ILE A 151 -4.27 -1.74 -0.34
C ILE A 151 -4.53 -1.58 1.15
N LEU A 152 -4.96 -0.39 1.52
CA LEU A 152 -5.50 -0.07 2.83
C LEU A 152 -6.99 -0.35 2.86
N CYS A 153 -7.45 -0.95 3.95
CA CYS A 153 -8.85 -1.20 4.23
C CYS A 153 -9.18 -0.59 5.59
N PHE A 154 -10.16 0.30 5.63
CA PHE A 154 -10.56 0.97 6.85
C PHE A 154 -12.03 1.36 6.80
N THR A 155 -12.56 1.75 7.94
CA THR A 155 -13.98 2.03 8.08
C THR A 155 -14.23 3.45 8.53
N MET A 156 -15.29 4.02 7.97
CA MET A 156 -15.71 5.37 8.31
C MET A 156 -16.78 5.40 9.41
N ASP A 157 -17.56 4.34 9.48
CA ASP A 157 -18.59 4.08 10.47
C ASP A 157 -18.63 2.56 10.78
N HIS A 158 -19.68 2.07 11.42
CA HIS A 158 -19.81 0.65 11.77
C HIS A 158 -20.10 -0.30 10.59
N SER A 159 -20.30 0.23 9.37
CA SER A 159 -20.86 -0.47 8.21
C SER A 159 -20.22 -0.11 6.86
N SER A 160 -19.60 1.07 6.73
CA SER A 160 -19.04 1.59 5.49
C SER A 160 -17.53 1.35 5.42
N VAL A 161 -17.11 0.53 4.47
CA VAL A 161 -15.71 0.15 4.26
C VAL A 161 -15.14 0.86 3.03
N VAL A 162 -13.95 1.43 3.20
CA VAL A 162 -13.16 2.05 2.14
C VAL A 162 -11.95 1.18 1.86
N LEU A 163 -11.75 0.86 0.58
CA LEU A 163 -10.52 0.29 0.06
C LEU A 163 -9.74 1.39 -0.65
N TRP A 164 -8.47 1.55 -0.33
CA TRP A 164 -7.65 2.63 -0.89
C TRP A 164 -6.23 2.15 -1.15
N ASN A 165 -5.74 2.38 -2.37
CA ASN A 165 -4.31 2.31 -2.67
C ASN A 165 -3.78 3.75 -2.82
N PRO A 166 -3.01 4.26 -1.83
CA PRO A 166 -2.43 5.59 -1.88
C PRO A 166 -1.44 5.79 -3.04
N SER A 167 -0.66 4.75 -3.40
CA SER A 167 0.40 4.82 -4.41
C SER A 167 -0.13 5.14 -5.81
N ILE A 168 -1.32 4.61 -6.16
CA ILE A 168 -2.00 4.90 -7.43
C ILE A 168 -3.18 5.86 -7.27
N ARG A 169 -3.44 6.37 -6.05
CA ARG A 169 -4.54 7.28 -5.69
C ARG A 169 -5.92 6.78 -6.12
N LYS A 170 -6.15 5.47 -6.09
CA LYS A 170 -7.45 4.85 -6.39
C LYS A 170 -8.10 4.35 -5.11
N PHE A 171 -9.39 4.59 -4.97
CA PHE A 171 -10.20 4.07 -3.87
C PHE A 171 -11.48 3.45 -4.40
N LYS A 172 -12.09 2.57 -3.60
CA LYS A 172 -13.41 1.97 -3.82
C LYS A 172 -14.18 1.94 -2.50
N LEU A 173 -15.43 2.39 -2.54
CA LEU A 173 -16.37 2.19 -1.44
C LEU A 173 -17.05 0.84 -1.61
N LEU A 174 -17.10 0.04 -0.55
CA LEU A 174 -17.85 -1.22 -0.55
C LEU A 174 -19.33 -0.95 -0.25
N PRO A 175 -20.25 -1.83 -0.71
CA PRO A 175 -21.63 -1.78 -0.28
C PRO A 175 -21.70 -1.76 1.25
N PRO A 176 -22.59 -0.96 1.86
CA PRO A 176 -22.72 -0.93 3.31
C PRO A 176 -23.08 -2.30 3.89
N LEU A 177 -22.44 -2.69 4.99
CA LEU A 177 -22.82 -3.86 5.78
C LEU A 177 -24.09 -3.54 6.59
N LYS A 178 -25.24 -3.47 5.92
CA LYS A 178 -26.52 -3.10 6.54
C LYS A 178 -27.33 -4.35 6.88
N ASN A 179 -27.62 -4.52 8.16
CA ASN A 179 -28.72 -5.36 8.63
C ASN A 179 -29.78 -4.43 9.24
N PRO A 180 -30.95 -4.24 8.60
CA PRO A 180 -31.97 -3.30 9.08
C PRO A 180 -32.61 -3.73 10.40
N LEU A 181 -32.47 -5.00 10.79
CA LEU A 181 -33.10 -5.58 11.98
C LEU A 181 -32.16 -5.62 13.20
N LYS A 182 -30.85 -5.47 12.99
CA LYS A 182 -29.85 -5.68 14.05
C LYS A 182 -28.66 -4.75 13.87
N VAL A 183 -28.45 -3.84 14.82
CA VAL A 183 -27.30 -2.93 14.82
C VAL A 183 -26.17 -3.56 15.64
N PRO A 184 -24.97 -3.79 15.05
CA PRO A 184 -23.83 -4.32 15.80
C PRO A 184 -23.30 -3.29 16.80
N ILE A 185 -22.81 -3.78 17.94
CA ILE A 185 -22.07 -2.96 18.92
C ILE A 185 -20.77 -2.47 18.28
N TRP A 186 -20.12 -3.36 17.55
CA TRP A 186 -18.82 -3.17 16.94
C TRP A 186 -18.70 -4.05 15.70
N SER A 187 -17.93 -3.59 14.70
CA SER A 187 -17.56 -4.41 13.55
C SER A 187 -16.06 -4.33 13.34
N SER A 188 -15.42 -5.47 13.08
CA SER A 188 -14.01 -5.56 12.70
C SER A 188 -13.89 -5.91 11.23
N PHE A 189 -13.06 -5.18 10.50
CA PHE A 189 -12.85 -5.36 9.06
C PHE A 189 -11.40 -5.67 8.76
N SER A 190 -11.17 -6.76 8.03
CA SER A 190 -9.83 -7.29 7.80
C SER A 190 -9.67 -7.65 6.33
N LEU A 191 -8.62 -7.14 5.70
CA LEU A 191 -8.30 -7.43 4.31
C LEU A 191 -7.30 -8.58 4.23
N GLY A 192 -7.45 -9.45 3.24
CA GLY A 192 -6.46 -10.47 2.91
C GLY A 192 -6.54 -10.92 1.45
N TYR A 193 -5.47 -11.55 1.00
CA TYR A 193 -5.35 -12.12 -0.34
C TYR A 193 -5.64 -13.61 -0.31
N ASP A 194 -6.56 -14.06 -1.17
CA ASP A 194 -6.88 -15.45 -1.39
C ASP A 194 -6.08 -15.97 -2.60
N PRO A 195 -5.03 -16.79 -2.37
CA PRO A 195 -4.18 -17.29 -3.46
C PRO A 195 -4.89 -18.30 -4.36
N PHE A 196 -5.99 -18.93 -3.91
CA PHE A 196 -6.70 -19.95 -4.69
C PHE A 196 -7.51 -19.32 -5.83
N ILE A 197 -8.24 -18.24 -5.53
CA ILE A 197 -9.00 -17.47 -6.54
C ILE A 197 -8.20 -16.29 -7.12
N ASP A 198 -6.94 -16.13 -6.72
CA ASP A 198 -6.03 -15.09 -7.22
C ASP A 198 -6.56 -13.65 -6.98
N ASN A 199 -7.31 -13.45 -5.89
CA ASN A 199 -8.11 -12.24 -5.63
C ASN A 199 -8.15 -11.86 -4.14
N TYR A 200 -8.66 -10.67 -3.82
CA TYR A 200 -8.72 -10.16 -2.45
C TYR A 200 -10.11 -10.33 -1.83
N LYS A 201 -10.12 -10.55 -0.52
CA LYS A 201 -11.33 -10.64 0.31
C LYS A 201 -11.26 -9.67 1.48
N VAL A 202 -12.38 -9.04 1.79
CA VAL A 202 -12.60 -8.30 3.04
C VAL A 202 -13.50 -9.14 3.93
N VAL A 203 -13.03 -9.40 5.14
CA VAL A 203 -13.78 -10.12 6.18
C VAL A 203 -14.30 -9.10 7.18
N ALA A 204 -15.61 -9.05 7.34
CA ALA A 204 -16.30 -8.27 8.36
C ALA A 204 -16.83 -9.19 9.45
N ILE A 205 -16.48 -8.91 10.70
CA ILE A 205 -17.03 -9.58 11.88
C ILE A 205 -17.86 -8.58 12.66
N SER A 206 -19.16 -8.81 12.75
CA SER A 206 -20.11 -7.95 13.46
C SER A 206 -20.46 -8.56 14.81
N PHE A 207 -20.25 -7.79 15.87
CA PHE A 207 -20.43 -8.20 17.26
C PHE A 207 -21.74 -7.67 17.81
N PHE A 208 -22.53 -8.55 18.42
CA PHE A 208 -23.88 -8.23 18.90
C PHE A 208 -24.04 -8.55 20.39
N MET A 209 -25.02 -7.90 21.03
CA MET A 209 -25.26 -8.03 22.48
C MET A 209 -25.71 -9.44 22.89
N ASP A 210 -26.31 -10.20 21.97
CA ASP A 210 -26.74 -11.58 22.18
C ASP A 210 -25.59 -12.61 22.02
N GLY A 211 -24.37 -12.14 21.77
CA GLY A 211 -23.18 -13.00 21.58
C GLY A 211 -23.11 -13.71 20.23
N CYS A 212 -24.10 -13.51 19.35
CA CYS A 212 -24.08 -14.07 18.00
C CYS A 212 -23.21 -13.19 17.09
N ASN A 213 -21.98 -13.63 16.84
CA ASN A 213 -21.00 -12.86 16.07
C ASN A 213 -21.03 -13.25 14.58
N GLU A 214 -21.63 -12.40 13.78
CA GLU A 214 -21.87 -12.68 12.35
C GLU A 214 -20.63 -12.38 11.53
N VAL A 215 -20.34 -13.23 10.55
CA VAL A 215 -19.19 -13.05 9.66
C VAL A 215 -19.65 -12.94 8.23
N ASN A 216 -19.20 -11.87 7.56
CA ASN A 216 -19.50 -11.59 6.18
C ASN A 216 -18.21 -11.39 5.40
N VAL A 217 -18.17 -11.88 4.17
CA VAL A 217 -17.03 -11.79 3.27
C VAL A 217 -17.46 -11.04 2.01
N HIS A 218 -16.65 -10.07 1.61
CA HIS A 218 -16.76 -9.38 0.34
C HIS A 218 -15.56 -9.72 -0.52
N THR A 219 -15.77 -10.27 -1.71
CA THR A 219 -14.70 -10.56 -2.67
C THR A 219 -14.54 -9.39 -3.62
N PHE A 220 -13.32 -9.03 -4.00
CA PHE A 220 -13.12 -7.94 -4.95
C PHE A 220 -13.79 -8.26 -6.29
N GLY A 221 -14.51 -7.28 -6.84
CA GLY A 221 -15.29 -7.41 -8.07
C GLY A 221 -16.75 -7.85 -7.88
N THR A 222 -17.14 -8.29 -6.69
CA THR A 222 -18.57 -8.47 -6.36
C THR A 222 -19.18 -7.16 -5.85
N ASP A 223 -20.51 -7.10 -5.84
CA ASP A 223 -21.29 -5.95 -5.35
C ASP A 223 -22.08 -6.27 -4.07
N SER A 224 -21.81 -7.40 -3.43
CA SER A 224 -22.51 -7.83 -2.22
C SER A 224 -21.61 -8.52 -1.20
N TRP A 225 -22.06 -8.50 0.05
CA TRP A 225 -21.49 -9.28 1.13
C TRP A 225 -22.14 -10.67 1.16
N ARG A 226 -21.33 -11.71 1.36
CA ARG A 226 -21.81 -13.08 1.57
C ARG A 226 -21.55 -13.50 3.01
N ARG A 227 -22.58 -14.01 3.68
CA ARG A 227 -22.44 -14.58 5.02
C ARG A 227 -21.73 -15.93 4.98
N ILE A 228 -20.86 -16.17 5.97
CA ILE A 228 -20.20 -17.46 6.20
C ILE A 228 -20.51 -17.95 7.63
N GLN A 229 -19.83 -19.02 8.06
CA GLN A 229 -19.94 -19.51 9.44
C GLN A 229 -19.71 -18.37 10.44
N ASP A 230 -20.54 -18.33 11.50
CA ASP A 230 -20.40 -17.35 12.57
C ASP A 230 -19.03 -17.47 13.27
N PHE A 231 -18.56 -16.36 13.84
CA PHE A 231 -17.27 -16.31 14.48
C PHE A 231 -17.26 -17.26 15.69
N PRO A 232 -16.30 -18.19 15.80
CA PRO A 232 -16.36 -19.31 16.75
C PRO A 232 -15.99 -18.90 18.19
N PHE A 233 -16.12 -17.61 18.50
CA PHE A 233 -15.77 -17.02 19.78
C PHE A 233 -16.86 -16.01 20.17
N PRO A 234 -17.51 -16.14 21.34
CA PRO A 234 -18.77 -15.44 21.65
C PRO A 234 -18.63 -13.97 22.06
N HIS A 235 -17.40 -13.45 22.16
CA HIS A 235 -17.14 -12.12 22.69
C HIS A 235 -16.39 -11.27 21.66
N LEU A 236 -15.37 -10.52 22.08
CA LEU A 236 -14.76 -9.48 21.27
C LEU A 236 -13.40 -9.92 20.71
N VAL A 237 -13.06 -9.34 19.55
CA VAL A 237 -11.69 -9.29 19.03
C VAL A 237 -11.06 -7.95 19.38
N CYS A 238 -9.80 -7.96 19.81
CA CYS A 238 -9.14 -6.73 20.28
C CYS A 238 -8.84 -5.73 19.13
N ALA A 239 -8.64 -6.22 17.90
CA ALA A 239 -8.19 -5.44 16.75
C ALA A 239 -8.67 -6.04 15.41
N HIS A 240 -8.32 -5.37 14.30
CA HIS A 240 -8.41 -5.96 12.96
C HIS A 240 -7.50 -7.17 12.81
N GLY A 241 -7.89 -8.06 11.91
CA GLY A 241 -7.17 -9.29 11.64
C GLY A 241 -5.84 -9.03 10.93
N VAL A 242 -4.88 -9.89 11.23
CA VAL A 242 -3.56 -9.90 10.62
C VAL A 242 -3.55 -10.91 9.49
N PHE A 243 -3.26 -10.45 8.28
CA PHE A 243 -3.11 -11.32 7.11
C PHE A 243 -1.72 -11.96 7.08
N VAL A 244 -1.66 -13.29 6.95
CA VAL A 244 -0.42 -14.05 6.75
C VAL A 244 -0.75 -15.42 6.15
N SER A 245 0.06 -15.89 5.20
CA SER A 245 -0.06 -17.23 4.60
C SER A 245 -1.47 -17.59 4.09
N GLY A 246 -2.16 -16.66 3.42
CA GLY A 246 -3.52 -16.90 2.89
C GLY A 246 -4.64 -16.91 3.95
N THR A 247 -4.32 -16.51 5.17
CA THR A 247 -5.26 -16.53 6.30
C THR A 247 -5.37 -15.15 6.95
N VAL A 248 -6.48 -14.90 7.63
CA VAL A 248 -6.65 -13.72 8.49
C VAL A 248 -6.78 -14.17 9.94
N ASN A 249 -6.00 -13.54 10.83
CA ASN A 249 -5.79 -14.01 12.20
C ASN A 249 -6.19 -12.94 13.22
N TRP A 250 -7.03 -13.29 14.19
CA TRP A 250 -7.48 -12.40 15.25
C TRP A 250 -7.08 -12.93 16.62
N LEU A 251 -6.75 -11.99 17.51
CA LEU A 251 -6.68 -12.27 18.93
C LEU A 251 -8.09 -12.12 19.52
N ALA A 252 -8.66 -13.25 19.95
CA ALA A 252 -9.98 -13.32 20.57
C ALA A 252 -9.85 -13.44 22.11
N HIS A 253 -10.76 -12.79 22.83
CA HIS A 253 -10.76 -12.76 24.30
C HIS A 253 -12.06 -13.33 24.88
N SER A 254 -11.95 -14.25 25.85
CA SER A 254 -13.09 -14.77 26.61
C SER A 254 -13.27 -14.07 27.95
N ILE A 255 -14.51 -13.99 28.43
CA ILE A 255 -14.82 -13.56 29.81
C ILE A 255 -14.10 -14.43 30.84
N SER A 256 -13.88 -15.72 30.55
CA SER A 256 -13.07 -16.63 31.38
C SER A 256 -11.56 -16.36 31.34
N SER A 257 -11.12 -15.22 30.79
CA SER A 257 -9.73 -14.81 30.62
C SER A 257 -8.87 -15.70 29.70
N SER A 258 -9.44 -16.70 29.02
CA SER A 258 -8.73 -17.44 27.98
C SER A 258 -8.60 -16.60 26.72
N ARG A 259 -7.37 -16.40 26.24
CA ARG A 259 -7.09 -15.81 24.92
C ARG A 259 -6.84 -16.91 23.91
N ALA A 260 -7.28 -16.71 22.68
CA ALA A 260 -7.03 -17.64 21.59
C ALA A 260 -6.71 -16.86 20.32
N ILE A 261 -5.90 -17.48 19.47
CA ILE A 261 -5.72 -17.01 18.09
C ILE A 261 -6.75 -17.73 17.25
N VAL A 262 -7.67 -16.99 16.66
CA VAL A 262 -8.65 -17.52 15.70
C VAL A 262 -8.15 -17.14 14.31
N SER A 263 -7.97 -18.14 13.46
CA SER A 263 -7.54 -17.97 12.07
C SER A 263 -8.68 -18.37 11.14
N LEU A 264 -8.93 -17.56 10.11
CA LEU A 264 -9.80 -17.88 9.00
C LEU A 264 -8.94 -18.16 7.78
N ASP A 265 -9.05 -19.37 7.25
CA ASP A 265 -8.52 -19.75 5.95
C ASP A 265 -9.40 -19.07 4.87
N LEU A 266 -8.81 -18.23 4.00
CA LEU A 266 -9.59 -17.49 3.01
C LEU A 266 -10.04 -18.36 1.84
N GLU A 267 -9.32 -19.43 1.51
CA GLU A 267 -9.67 -20.36 0.46
C GLU A 267 -10.87 -21.21 0.90
N LYS A 268 -10.76 -21.83 2.08
CA LYS A 268 -11.79 -22.73 2.63
C LYS A 268 -12.92 -22.02 3.34
N GLU A 269 -12.70 -20.76 3.73
CA GLU A 269 -13.61 -19.95 4.54
C GLU A 269 -14.03 -20.63 5.85
N SER A 270 -13.08 -21.35 6.44
CA SER A 270 -13.26 -22.12 7.67
C SER A 270 -12.35 -21.61 8.77
N PHE A 271 -12.86 -21.59 10.00
CA PHE A 271 -12.08 -21.19 11.16
C PHE A 271 -11.26 -22.33 11.76
N GLN A 272 -10.09 -21.99 12.27
CA GLN A 272 -9.27 -22.84 13.12
C GLN A 272 -8.76 -22.04 14.33
N LYS A 273 -8.52 -22.75 15.43
CA LYS A 273 -7.87 -22.17 16.61
C LYS A 273 -6.38 -22.52 16.54
N LEU A 274 -5.53 -21.50 16.55
CA LEU A 274 -4.08 -21.70 16.61
C LEU A 274 -3.60 -21.70 18.05
N PHE A 275 -2.65 -22.60 18.34
CA PHE A 275 -1.96 -22.61 19.61
C PHE A 275 -1.02 -21.41 19.73
N HIS A 276 -0.83 -20.93 20.95
CA HIS A 276 0.14 -19.90 21.29
C HIS A 276 1.12 -20.42 22.35
N PRO A 277 2.31 -19.83 22.53
CA PRO A 277 3.21 -20.15 23.63
C PRO A 277 2.53 -19.94 24.98
N ASN A 278 2.98 -20.59 26.06
CA ASN A 278 2.43 -20.30 27.38
C ASN A 278 2.86 -18.87 27.81
N LEU A 279 1.89 -17.94 27.75
CA LEU A 279 2.06 -16.52 28.04
C LEU A 279 1.17 -16.08 29.21
N GLU A 280 0.89 -17.00 30.14
CA GLU A 280 0.10 -16.75 31.34
C GLU A 280 0.60 -15.47 32.05
N LYS A 281 -0.33 -14.52 32.24
CA LYS A 281 -0.15 -13.19 32.90
C LYS A 281 0.39 -12.04 32.03
N CYS A 282 0.73 -12.22 30.76
CA CYS A 282 1.14 -11.10 29.89
C CYS A 282 -0.04 -10.53 29.07
N SER A 283 -0.07 -9.21 28.83
CA SER A 283 -0.87 -8.65 27.73
C SER A 283 -0.16 -8.95 26.41
N TRP A 284 -0.88 -9.27 25.34
CA TRP A 284 -0.24 -9.52 24.06
C TRP A 284 -1.10 -9.11 22.88
N SER A 285 -0.44 -8.84 21.75
CA SER A 285 -1.05 -8.48 20.47
C SER A 285 -0.45 -9.30 19.33
N LEU A 286 -1.09 -9.26 18.16
CA LEU A 286 -0.63 -9.95 16.95
C LEU A 286 -0.04 -8.97 15.94
N GLY A 287 0.86 -9.46 15.11
CA GLY A 287 1.32 -8.78 13.90
C GLY A 287 2.05 -9.71 12.94
N VAL A 288 2.82 -9.11 12.03
CA VAL A 288 3.66 -9.83 11.07
C VAL A 288 5.09 -9.32 11.20
N VAL A 289 6.03 -10.25 11.29
CA VAL A 289 7.47 -9.98 11.25
C VAL A 289 8.09 -11.07 10.39
N ARG A 290 8.89 -10.70 9.39
CA ARG A 290 9.51 -11.66 8.42
C ARG A 290 8.49 -12.59 7.76
N ASP A 291 7.35 -12.04 7.34
CA ASP A 291 6.24 -12.78 6.75
C ASP A 291 5.68 -13.92 7.63
N CYS A 292 6.04 -13.93 8.92
CA CYS A 292 5.56 -14.89 9.91
C CYS A 292 4.54 -14.22 10.82
N LEU A 293 3.53 -14.99 11.25
CA LEU A 293 2.63 -14.57 12.31
C LEU A 293 3.45 -14.38 13.60
N CYS A 294 3.31 -13.23 14.24
CA CYS A 294 4.04 -12.94 15.47
C CYS A 294 3.12 -12.55 16.63
N ILE A 295 3.60 -12.83 17.84
CA ILE A 295 3.00 -12.38 19.10
C ILE A 295 3.96 -11.39 19.75
N PHE A 296 3.40 -10.24 20.13
CA PHE A 296 4.07 -9.25 20.97
C PHE A 296 3.58 -9.43 22.40
N ALA A 297 4.38 -10.06 23.26
CA ALA A 297 4.05 -10.30 24.65
C ALA A 297 4.66 -9.23 25.56
N HIS A 298 3.81 -8.47 26.23
CA HIS A 298 4.19 -7.37 27.09
C HIS A 298 4.31 -7.86 28.54
N SER A 299 5.51 -7.69 29.09
CA SER A 299 5.79 -7.79 30.51
C SER A 299 6.15 -6.41 31.08
N LYS A 300 6.36 -6.32 32.39
CA LYS A 300 6.78 -5.05 33.03
C LYS A 300 8.12 -4.53 32.52
N LYS A 301 9.01 -5.41 32.05
CA LYS A 301 10.41 -5.07 31.72
C LYS A 301 10.75 -5.28 30.24
N PHE A 302 9.99 -6.13 29.55
CA PHE A 302 10.31 -6.56 28.21
C PHE A 302 9.07 -6.66 27.34
N LEU A 303 9.26 -6.33 26.06
CA LEU A 303 8.39 -6.74 24.98
C LEU A 303 9.03 -7.93 24.27
N ASP A 304 8.47 -9.11 24.50
CA ASP A 304 8.92 -10.35 23.89
C ASP A 304 8.28 -10.54 22.52
N VAL A 305 9.10 -10.75 21.50
CA VAL A 305 8.65 -11.00 20.13
C VAL A 305 8.76 -12.49 19.85
N TRP A 306 7.63 -13.16 19.65
CA TRP A 306 7.55 -14.56 19.26
C TRP A 306 7.10 -14.66 17.81
N ILE A 307 7.72 -15.53 17.03
CA ILE A 307 7.36 -15.79 15.63
C ILE A 307 6.99 -17.26 15.43
N MET A 308 5.96 -17.52 14.63
CA MET A 308 5.58 -18.85 14.19
C MET A 308 6.29 -19.12 12.85
N LYS A 309 7.40 -19.86 12.88
CA LYS A 309 8.24 -20.08 11.68
C LYS A 309 7.53 -20.90 10.61
N GLU A 310 6.72 -21.86 11.03
CA GLU A 310 5.90 -22.69 10.15
C GLU A 310 4.44 -22.43 10.50
N TYR A 311 3.73 -21.75 9.60
CA TYR A 311 2.36 -21.34 9.86
C TYR A 311 1.47 -22.56 10.20
N GLY A 312 0.69 -22.45 11.29
CA GLY A 312 -0.17 -23.51 11.79
C GLY A 312 0.52 -24.55 12.69
N ASN A 313 1.85 -24.64 12.67
CA ASN A 313 2.59 -25.58 13.51
C ASN A 313 2.87 -24.99 14.90
N LYS A 314 2.26 -25.58 15.94
CA LYS A 314 2.43 -25.19 17.35
C LYS A 314 3.90 -25.23 17.80
N GLU A 315 4.67 -26.20 17.33
CA GLU A 315 6.06 -26.41 17.77
C GLU A 315 7.02 -25.41 17.12
N SER A 316 6.57 -24.70 16.08
CA SER A 316 7.38 -23.72 15.35
C SER A 316 7.48 -22.35 16.03
N TRP A 317 6.74 -22.12 17.12
CA TRP A 317 6.83 -20.89 17.88
C TRP A 317 8.23 -20.75 18.50
N ALA A 318 8.94 -19.72 18.08
CA ALA A 318 10.26 -19.39 18.60
C ALA A 318 10.29 -17.93 19.06
N LYS A 319 10.94 -17.69 20.19
CA LYS A 319 11.22 -16.33 20.65
C LYS A 319 12.32 -15.73 19.76
N LEU A 320 11.99 -14.66 19.05
CA LEU A 320 12.93 -13.95 18.18
C LEU A 320 13.85 -13.05 19.01
N CYS A 321 13.29 -12.25 19.91
CA CYS A 321 14.05 -11.37 20.80
C CYS A 321 13.21 -10.88 21.99
N SER A 322 13.88 -10.31 22.99
CA SER A 322 13.29 -9.51 24.06
C SER A 322 13.74 -8.06 23.92
N VAL A 323 12.79 -7.14 23.78
CA VAL A 323 13.08 -5.71 23.72
C VAL A 323 12.93 -5.13 25.12
N PRO A 324 14.00 -4.58 25.72
CA PRO A 324 13.90 -3.95 27.03
C PRO A 324 13.00 -2.71 26.96
N LEU A 325 12.03 -2.62 27.88
CA LEU A 325 11.17 -1.46 28.05
C LEU A 325 11.79 -0.55 29.11
N LYS A 326 12.04 0.71 28.76
CA LYS A 326 12.42 1.73 29.74
C LYS A 326 11.20 2.17 30.54
N GLU A 327 11.38 2.58 31.80
CA GLU A 327 10.28 3.00 32.69
C GLU A 327 9.41 4.12 32.08
N GLU A 328 10.02 4.99 31.27
CA GLU A 328 9.35 6.07 30.51
C GLU A 328 8.37 5.55 29.42
N TRP A 329 8.41 4.26 29.08
CA TRP A 329 7.59 3.63 28.02
C TRP A 329 6.50 2.70 28.58
N VAL A 330 6.34 2.64 29.91
CA VAL A 330 5.56 1.59 30.60
C VAL A 330 4.08 1.95 30.81
N LEU A 331 3.58 3.10 30.34
CA LEU A 331 2.17 3.46 30.52
C LEU A 331 1.57 4.01 29.23
N PRO A 332 0.65 3.26 28.59
CA PRO A 332 -0.77 3.62 28.76
C PRO A 332 -1.72 2.42 28.97
N LEU A 333 -2.96 2.75 29.33
CA LEU A 333 -4.13 1.87 29.53
C LEU A 333 -4.46 0.92 28.35
N TYR A 334 -3.73 1.02 27.23
CA TYR A 334 -3.91 0.26 25.99
C TYR A 334 -2.55 0.00 25.30
N ASN A 335 -1.74 -0.93 25.83
CA ASN A 335 -0.44 -1.31 25.24
C ASN A 335 -0.60 -1.82 23.78
N ASN A 336 -0.29 -0.98 22.79
CA ASN A 336 -0.24 -1.31 21.36
C ASN A 336 1.19 -1.22 20.79
N ASN A 337 2.20 -1.31 21.67
CA ASN A 337 3.61 -1.31 21.25
C ASN A 337 3.89 -2.59 20.46
N LYS A 338 4.44 -2.46 19.26
CA LYS A 338 4.68 -3.61 18.39
C LYS A 338 5.76 -3.31 17.37
N ALA A 339 6.41 -4.36 16.88
CA ALA A 339 7.19 -4.24 15.66
C ALA A 339 6.23 -4.00 14.49
N LEU A 340 6.55 -3.01 13.67
CA LEU A 340 5.82 -2.69 12.47
C LEU A 340 6.32 -3.51 11.28
N THR A 341 7.65 -3.71 11.21
CA THR A 341 8.31 -4.56 10.23
C THR A 341 9.73 -4.90 10.71
N SER A 342 10.41 -5.79 9.99
CA SER A 342 11.80 -6.17 10.21
C SER A 342 12.64 -5.84 8.99
N PHE A 343 13.87 -5.41 9.23
CA PHE A 343 14.89 -5.21 8.21
C PHE A 343 16.11 -6.07 8.55
N GLU A 344 16.78 -6.58 7.51
CA GLU A 344 17.93 -7.48 7.68
C GLU A 344 17.62 -8.66 8.65
N ASP A 345 18.66 -9.37 9.08
CA ASP A 345 18.52 -10.49 10.01
C ASP A 345 18.51 -10.07 11.48
N ASP A 346 18.67 -8.79 11.81
CA ASP A 346 18.78 -8.33 13.20
C ASP A 346 18.16 -6.97 13.56
N GLN A 347 17.42 -6.34 12.64
CA GLN A 347 16.78 -5.04 12.89
C GLN A 347 15.24 -5.14 12.90
N LEU A 348 14.62 -4.47 13.88
CA LEU A 348 13.17 -4.29 13.98
C LEU A 348 12.83 -2.80 14.03
N LEU A 349 11.91 -2.36 13.18
CA LEU A 349 11.29 -1.05 13.33
C LEU A 349 10.06 -1.21 14.21
N MET A 350 10.04 -0.51 15.33
CA MET A 350 9.02 -0.64 16.35
C MET A 350 8.27 0.65 16.57
N LYS A 351 6.99 0.54 16.86
CA LYS A 351 6.20 1.64 17.39
C LYS A 351 6.00 1.53 18.89
N PHE A 352 6.11 2.67 19.54
CA PHE A 352 5.85 2.86 20.95
C PHE A 352 5.00 4.13 21.14
N TYR A 353 4.28 4.19 22.25
CA TYR A 353 3.62 5.40 22.69
C TYR A 353 4.26 5.87 23.97
N ASP A 354 4.60 7.15 24.05
CA ASP A 354 5.09 7.74 25.29
C ASP A 354 3.93 8.05 26.26
N SER A 355 4.26 8.60 27.44
CA SER A 355 3.27 8.96 28.47
C SER A 355 2.24 9.99 28.02
N HIS A 356 2.49 10.70 26.91
CA HIS A 356 1.59 11.67 26.30
C HIS A 356 0.77 11.06 25.14
N ASN A 357 0.83 9.74 24.95
CA ASN A 357 0.25 9.00 23.82
C ASN A 357 0.79 9.43 22.44
N MET A 358 2.00 9.97 22.39
CA MET A 358 2.62 10.34 21.12
C MET A 358 3.34 9.13 20.52
N LEU A 359 3.12 8.89 19.22
CA LEU A 359 3.80 7.84 18.49
C LEU A 359 5.31 8.12 18.43
N LYS A 360 6.10 7.17 18.91
CA LYS A 360 7.55 7.13 18.77
C LYS A 360 7.94 5.90 17.96
N LEU A 361 8.96 6.07 17.12
CA LEU A 361 9.52 4.99 16.32
C LEU A 361 10.94 4.69 16.80
N ILE A 362 11.21 3.40 16.98
CA ILE A 362 12.46 2.90 17.52
C ILE A 362 13.00 1.82 16.60
N ASP A 363 14.25 2.01 16.19
CA ASP A 363 15.03 0.98 15.53
C ASP A 363 15.74 0.14 16.58
N PHE A 364 15.41 -1.14 16.62
CA PHE A 364 16.00 -2.08 17.58
C PHE A 364 16.88 -3.11 16.88
N TYR A 365 18.17 -3.09 17.21
CA TYR A 365 19.17 -4.05 16.74
C TYR A 365 19.36 -5.13 17.79
N PHE A 366 18.59 -6.21 17.70
CA PHE A 366 18.46 -7.17 18.80
C PHE A 366 19.68 -8.08 19.00
N LYS A 367 20.54 -8.26 17.99
CA LYS A 367 21.85 -8.94 18.16
C LYS A 367 22.83 -8.10 18.99
N LYS A 368 22.75 -6.77 18.88
CA LYS A 368 23.64 -5.82 19.58
C LYS A 368 23.02 -5.26 20.87
N GLY A 369 21.70 -5.39 21.04
CA GLY A 369 20.96 -4.79 22.15
C GLY A 369 20.88 -3.26 22.08
N ILE A 370 21.07 -2.67 20.90
CA ILE A 370 21.11 -1.22 20.69
C ILE A 370 19.76 -0.74 20.17
N PHE A 371 19.22 0.32 20.77
CA PHE A 371 18.08 1.06 20.23
C PHE A 371 18.55 2.41 19.68
N LYS A 372 17.98 2.82 18.54
CA LYS A 372 18.06 4.20 18.04
C LYS A 372 16.63 4.74 17.98
N ILE A 373 16.42 5.91 18.57
CA ILE A 373 15.13 6.60 18.49
C ILE A 373 15.16 7.44 17.22
N SER A 374 14.15 7.27 16.37
CA SER A 374 14.02 8.06 15.15
C SER A 374 13.15 9.28 15.47
N ASP A 375 13.67 10.48 15.25
CA ASP A 375 12.90 11.71 15.41
C ASP A 375 11.93 11.89 14.24
N ILE A 376 10.66 12.11 14.55
CA ILE A 376 9.64 12.50 13.58
C ILE A 376 9.64 14.04 13.53
N GLN A 377 10.20 14.62 12.47
CA GLN A 377 10.24 16.08 12.28
C GLN A 377 8.95 16.59 11.62
N ASP A 378 8.66 17.88 11.80
CA ASP A 378 7.45 18.58 11.29
C ASP A 378 6.10 18.06 11.82
N PHE A 379 6.13 17.32 12.92
CA PHE A 379 4.92 16.95 13.65
C PHE A 379 4.47 18.09 14.56
N ASN A 380 4.17 19.24 13.97
CA ASN A 380 3.62 20.40 14.67
C ASN A 380 2.08 20.31 14.62
N CYS A 381 1.54 19.25 15.20
CA CYS A 381 0.11 19.17 15.43
C CYS A 381 -0.13 19.45 16.91
N ASP A 382 -0.77 20.58 17.20
CA ASP A 382 -1.43 20.84 18.48
C ASP A 382 -2.61 19.87 18.74
N THR A 383 -2.59 18.68 18.12
CA THR A 383 -3.71 17.73 18.16
C THR A 383 -3.50 16.72 19.28
N ASN A 384 -4.33 16.83 20.31
CA ASN A 384 -4.36 15.98 21.50
C ASN A 384 -4.82 14.51 21.25
N TYR A 385 -4.68 13.96 20.03
CA TYR A 385 -5.38 12.73 19.64
C TYR A 385 -4.49 11.62 19.05
N TRP A 386 -4.93 10.39 19.31
CA TRP A 386 -4.23 9.13 19.08
C TRP A 386 -3.81 8.90 17.62
N MET A 387 -2.52 8.64 17.41
CA MET A 387 -2.02 8.16 16.12
C MET A 387 -1.99 6.63 16.04
N ASP A 388 -2.71 6.00 15.11
CA ASP A 388 -2.43 4.59 14.76
C ASP A 388 -1.50 4.52 13.54
N GLY A 389 -0.21 4.28 13.80
CA GLY A 389 0.78 4.05 12.74
C GLY A 389 0.70 2.63 12.19
N LYS A 390 0.68 2.51 10.86
CA LYS A 390 0.69 1.23 10.14
C LYS A 390 1.66 1.27 8.96
N ILE A 391 2.23 0.12 8.61
CA ILE A 391 3.04 -0.03 7.39
C ILE A 391 2.18 -0.56 6.25
N TYR A 392 2.39 0.02 5.06
CA TYR A 392 1.94 -0.55 3.80
C TYR A 392 3.09 -0.55 2.80
N ILE A 393 2.93 -1.29 1.71
CA ILE A 393 3.94 -1.42 0.65
C ILE A 393 3.47 -0.63 -0.57
N GLU A 394 4.38 0.08 -1.24
CA GLU A 394 4.07 0.74 -2.50
C GLU A 394 3.68 -0.30 -3.56
N SER A 395 2.48 -0.17 -4.15
CA SER A 395 1.99 -1.17 -5.11
C SER A 395 1.12 -0.61 -6.23
N LEU A 396 1.03 -1.36 -7.33
CA LEU A 396 0.14 -1.08 -8.46
C LEU A 396 -1.23 -1.76 -8.34
N ILE A 397 -1.50 -2.46 -7.23
CA ILE A 397 -2.72 -3.25 -7.08
C ILE A 397 -3.93 -2.34 -6.99
N SER A 398 -4.92 -2.59 -7.84
CA SER A 398 -6.16 -1.82 -7.88
C SER A 398 -7.13 -2.29 -6.79
N PRO A 399 -7.87 -1.39 -6.11
CA PRO A 399 -8.98 -1.77 -5.23
C PRO A 399 -10.23 -2.22 -6.01
N TYR A 400 -10.19 -2.14 -7.34
CA TYR A 400 -11.19 -2.69 -8.25
C TYR A 400 -10.79 -4.13 -8.62
N ALA A 401 -11.73 -4.93 -9.12
CA ALA A 401 -11.44 -6.29 -9.59
C ALA A 401 -10.19 -6.28 -10.49
N MET A 402 -9.31 -7.26 -10.27
CA MET A 402 -8.14 -7.49 -11.12
C MET A 402 -8.53 -8.15 -12.44
#